data_AF-A0A528CK71-F1
#
_entry.id   AF-A0A528CK71-F1
#
_cell.length_a   1.000
_cell.length_b   1.000
_cell.length_c   1.000
_cell.angle_alpha   90.00
_cell.angle_beta   90.00
_cell.angle_gamma   90.00
#
_symmetry.space_group_name_H-M   'P 1'
#
loop_
_entity.id
_entity.type
_entity.pdbx_description
1 polymer ?
#
loop_
_entity_poly.entity_id
_entity_poly.type
_entity_poly.pdbx_seq_one_letter_code
_entity_poly.pdbx_strand_id
1 'polypeptide(L)' 'DSTGGDQHNFDLSQRRALAVANYLAGQGVDSRRFAVTGFGKTRPIASNATAAGRAQNRRVEIQLSPLT' A
#
# COMPACT_ATOMS: atom_id res chain seq x y z
N ASP A 1 -6.87 3.23 -7.07
CA ASP A 1 -7.98 4.17 -7.30
C ASP A 1 -7.37 5.45 -7.86
N SER A 2 -8.02 6.09 -8.82
CA SER A 2 -7.53 7.32 -9.46
C SER A 2 -8.36 8.54 -9.13
N THR A 3 -9.38 8.42 -8.27
CA THR A 3 -10.14 9.57 -7.78
C THR A 3 -9.29 10.41 -6.84
N GLY A 4 -9.21 11.71 -7.08
CA GLY A 4 -8.40 12.65 -6.29
C GLY A 4 -7.02 12.92 -6.89
N GLY A 5 -6.33 13.93 -6.35
CA GLY A 5 -5.01 14.36 -6.80
C GLY A 5 -3.92 13.31 -6.59
N ASP A 6 -2.80 13.47 -7.28
CA ASP A 6 -1.67 12.55 -7.20
C ASP A 6 -1.09 12.49 -5.79
N GLN A 7 -0.87 13.66 -5.18
CA GLN A 7 -0.40 13.77 -3.80
C GLN A 7 -1.35 13.07 -2.82
N HIS A 8 -2.67 13.31 -2.97
CA HIS A 8 -3.66 12.68 -2.12
C HIS A 8 -3.61 11.15 -2.19
N ASN A 9 -3.51 10.60 -3.40
CA ASN A 9 -3.41 9.15 -3.59
C ASN A 9 -2.10 8.60 -3.05
N PHE A 10 -0.99 9.33 -3.21
CA PHE A 10 0.30 8.99 -2.62
C PHE A 10 0.20 8.90 -1.10
N ASP A 11 -0.26 9.96 -0.44
CA ASP A 11 -0.41 10.01 1.02
C ASP A 11 -1.38 8.95 1.55
N LEU A 12 -2.47 8.68 0.82
CA LEU A 12 -3.42 7.62 1.17
C LEU A 12 -2.76 6.24 1.09
N SER A 13 -1.99 5.97 0.03
CA SER A 13 -1.29 4.69 -0.12
C SER A 13 -0.19 4.52 0.94
N GLN A 14 0.55 5.59 1.26
CA GLN A 14 1.57 5.58 2.32
C GLN A 14 0.94 5.28 3.68
N ARG A 15 -0.16 5.96 4.04
CA ARG A 15 -0.87 5.72 5.31
C ARG A 15 -1.40 4.29 5.44
N ARG A 16 -1.91 3.71 4.35
CA ARG A 16 -2.36 2.32 4.34
C ARG A 16 -1.21 1.35 4.57
N ALA A 17 -0.08 1.55 3.89
CA ALA A 17 1.09 0.72 4.04
C ALA A 17 1.68 0.82 5.47
N LEU A 18 1.71 2.04 6.05
CA LEU A 18 2.11 2.26 7.44
C LEU A 18 1.18 1.58 8.44
N ALA A 19 -0.15 1.61 8.21
CA ALA A 19 -1.10 0.94 9.08
C ALA A 19 -0.86 -0.58 9.15
N VAL A 20 -0.52 -1.21 8.02
CA VAL A 20 -0.17 -2.63 7.97
C VAL A 20 1.15 -2.90 8.70
N ALA A 21 2.18 -2.08 8.49
CA ALA A 21 3.45 -2.22 9.19
C ALA A 21 3.28 -2.08 10.72
N ASN A 22 2.50 -1.10 11.17
CA ASN A 22 2.19 -0.89 12.58
C ASN A 22 1.42 -2.07 13.18
N TYR A 23 0.46 -2.62 12.44
CA TYR A 23 -0.25 -3.83 12.86
C TYR A 23 0.73 -5.00 13.07
N LEU A 24 1.60 -5.27 12.10
CA LEU A 24 2.59 -6.35 12.19
C LEU A 24 3.61 -6.11 13.31
N ALA A 25 4.02 -4.86 13.55
CA ALA A 25 4.84 -4.49 14.69
C ALA A 25 4.15 -4.83 16.02
N GLY A 26 2.86 -4.52 16.13
CA GLY A 26 2.03 -4.90 17.28
C GLY A 26 1.85 -6.41 17.44
N GLN A 27 2.04 -7.19 16.38
CA GLN A 27 2.08 -8.66 16.41
C GLN A 27 3.48 -9.23 16.71
N GLY A 28 4.46 -8.38 17.05
CA GLY A 28 5.80 -8.81 17.47
C GLY A 28 6.84 -8.91 16.35
N VAL A 29 6.53 -8.47 15.13
CA VAL A 29 7.52 -8.39 14.06
C VAL A 29 8.37 -7.14 14.25
N ASP A 30 9.69 -7.29 14.29
CA ASP A 30 10.60 -6.17 14.48
C ASP A 30 10.44 -5.11 13.38
N SER A 31 10.11 -3.88 13.79
CA SER A 31 9.91 -2.73 12.90
C SER A 31 11.10 -2.42 11.99
N ARG A 32 12.32 -2.77 12.41
CA ARG A 32 13.55 -2.59 11.62
C ARG A 32 13.58 -3.46 10.36
N ARG A 33 12.68 -4.45 10.26
CA ARG A 33 12.54 -5.33 9.10
C ARG A 33 11.60 -4.77 8.03
N PHE A 34 10.97 -3.62 8.27
CA PHE A 34 10.02 -3.02 7.34
C PHE A 34 10.63 -1.90 6.52
N ALA A 35 10.41 -1.96 5.21
CA ALA A 35 10.49 -0.81 4.31
C ALA A 35 9.08 -0.53 3.79
N VAL A 36 8.57 0.69 4.00
CA VAL A 36 7.17 1.04 3.73
C VAL A 36 7.09 2.13 2.67
N THR A 37 6.52 1.81 1.52
CA THR A 37 6.42 2.72 0.38
C THR A 37 5.00 2.79 -0.17
N GLY A 38 4.46 4.01 -0.28
CA GLY A 38 3.25 4.31 -1.03
C GLY A 38 3.52 4.49 -2.52
N PHE A 39 2.66 3.94 -3.37
CA PHE A 39 2.74 4.08 -4.84
C PHE A 39 1.63 4.93 -5.44
N GLY A 40 0.71 5.44 -4.62
CA GLY A 40 -0.48 6.15 -5.07
C GLY A 40 -1.25 5.37 -6.12
N LYS A 41 -1.55 6.03 -7.24
CA LYS A 41 -2.29 5.44 -8.38
C LYS A 41 -1.40 4.92 -9.52
N THR A 42 -0.08 4.94 -9.34
CA THR A 42 0.90 4.67 -10.43
C THR A 42 1.06 3.20 -10.77
N ARG A 43 0.60 2.28 -9.92
CA ARG A 43 0.69 0.82 -10.12
C ARG A 43 -0.69 0.13 -10.06
N PRO A 44 -1.58 0.39 -11.02
CA PRO A 44 -2.87 -0.30 -11.09
C PRO A 44 -2.69 -1.77 -11.51
N ILE A 45 -3.52 -2.65 -10.96
CA ILE A 45 -3.64 -4.06 -11.39
C ILE A 45 -4.97 -4.34 -12.08
N ALA A 46 -5.88 -3.37 -12.06
CA ALA A 46 -7.20 -3.45 -12.66
C ALA A 46 -7.62 -2.09 -13.22
N SER A 47 -8.67 -2.09 -14.05
CA SER A 47 -9.21 -0.86 -14.62
C SER A 47 -9.75 0.08 -13.53
N ASN A 48 -9.40 1.37 -13.59
CA ASN A 48 -10.01 2.38 -12.71
C ASN A 48 -11.42 2.82 -13.19
N ALA A 49 -11.88 2.33 -14.35
CA ALA A 49 -13.18 2.69 -14.91
C ALA A 49 -14.35 2.09 -14.10
N THR A 50 -14.19 0.86 -13.61
CA THR A 50 -15.23 0.15 -12.86
C THR A 50 -15.03 0.26 -11.36
N ALA A 51 -16.12 0.23 -10.59
CA ALA A 51 -16.05 0.23 -9.13
C ALA A 51 -15.26 -0.99 -8.59
N ALA A 52 -15.46 -2.15 -9.23
CA ALA A 52 -14.75 -3.38 -8.91
C ALA A 52 -13.24 -3.26 -9.13
N GLY A 53 -12.80 -2.70 -10.27
CA GLY A 53 -11.38 -2.53 -10.55
C GLY A 53 -10.73 -1.46 -9.66
N ARG A 54 -11.44 -0.39 -9.30
CA ARG A 54 -10.97 0.57 -8.28
C ARG A 54 -10.79 -0.10 -6.91
N ALA A 55 -11.69 -1.00 -6.52
CA ALA A 55 -11.56 -1.76 -5.29
C ALA A 55 -10.33 -2.67 -5.30
N GLN A 56 -10.08 -3.38 -6.40
CA GLN A 56 -8.86 -4.19 -6.58
C GLN A 56 -7.58 -3.35 -6.50
N ASN A 57 -7.61 -2.12 -7.02
CA ASN A 57 -6.46 -1.20 -6.93
C ASN A 57 -6.23 -0.62 -5.52
N ARG A 58 -7.20 -0.70 -4.59
CA ARG A 58 -7.03 -0.27 -3.19
C ARG A 58 -6.48 -1.41 -2.35
N ARG A 59 -5.20 -1.73 -2.53
CA ARG A 59 -4.51 -2.86 -1.90
C ARG A 59 -3.20 -2.44 -1.24
N VAL A 60 -2.70 -3.31 -0.35
CA VAL A 60 -1.33 -3.27 0.18
C VAL A 60 -0.67 -4.60 -0.19
N GLU A 61 0.54 -4.55 -0.73
CA GLU A 61 1.35 -5.72 -1.05
C GLU A 61 2.50 -5.85 -0.05
N ILE A 62 2.80 -7.07 0.39
CA ILE A 62 3.91 -7.36 1.31
C ILE A 62 4.90 -8.24 0.56
N GLN A 63 6.13 -7.76 0.40
CA GLN A 63 7.23 -8.52 -0.19
C GLN A 63 8.18 -8.96 0.91
N LEU A 64 8.56 -10.23 0.91
CA LEU A 64 9.49 -10.82 1.86
C LEU A 64 10.81 -11.11 1.14
N SER A 65 11.89 -10.52 1.64
CA SER A 65 13.25 -10.83 1.20
C SER A 65 14.04 -11.43 2.38
N PRO A 66 14.82 -12.50 2.16
CA PRO A 66 15.72 -13.02 3.17
C PRO A 66 16.86 -12.02 3.43
N LEU A 67 17.35 -11.99 4.67
CA LEU A 67 18.61 -11.34 5.01
C LEU A 67 19.72 -12.31 4.64
N THR A 68 20.46 -12.01 3.57
CA THR A 68 21.67 -12.74 3.16
C THR A 68 22.89 -12.12 3.79
#